data_AF-A0A3E1E2F7-F1
#
_entry.id   AF-A0A3E1E2F7-F1
#
_cell.length_a   1.000
_cell.length_b   1.000
_cell.length_c   1.000
_cell.angle_alpha   90.00
_cell.angle_beta   90.00
_cell.angle_gamma   90.00
#
_symmetry.space_group_name_H-M   'P 1'
#
loop_
_entity.id
_entity.type
_entity.pdbx_description
1 polymer ?
#
loop_
_entity_poly.entity_id
_entity_poly.type
_entity_poly.pdbx_seq_one_letter_code
_entity_poly.pdbx_strand_id
1 'polypeptide(L)'
;MNHQISIDFGNSFTKVGIRNHAPVDSDGRACSTTGLLQDEWLKMDEHNFCIPTLAARGTELGKEVWCYGNDVVARASTLGDVRVYRNWKPLFFANGGPGSTADGTPVQQIGLGFFQWLRDFVDGYCRATGLPGVAAMPVRITLPSFGSQTAAAAALVDLLAQTGWRPTEIRPAVAEPVANSIGIFSEGRNAIWTPDPSISGGEAYPFYPEMFGDSEFFEATRQYARFSGQYDMERTHWVFV
;
A
#
# COMPACT_ATOMS: atom_id res chain seq x y z
N MET A 1 17.43 8.03 -9.18
CA MET A 1 17.05 6.74 -8.56
C MET A 1 15.57 6.83 -8.20
N ASN A 2 14.74 5.87 -8.62
CA ASN A 2 13.29 5.98 -8.46
C ASN A 2 12.84 5.21 -7.22
N HIS A 3 12.82 5.88 -6.06
CA HIS A 3 12.19 5.32 -4.86
C HIS A 3 10.68 5.22 -5.09
N GLN A 4 10.01 4.27 -4.44
CA GLN A 4 8.56 4.09 -4.57
C GLN A 4 7.93 3.76 -3.21
N ILE A 5 6.76 4.33 -2.96
CA ILE A 5 5.96 4.05 -1.77
C ILE A 5 4.81 3.10 -2.14
N SER A 6 4.53 2.14 -1.28
CA SER A 6 3.35 1.26 -1.35
C SER A 6 2.57 1.37 -0.05
N ILE A 7 1.27 1.65 -0.15
CA ILE A 7 0.36 1.76 0.99
C ILE A 7 -0.60 0.58 0.97
N ASP A 8 -0.56 -0.25 2.00
CA ASP A 8 -1.61 -1.22 2.27
C ASP A 8 -2.66 -0.58 3.18
N PHE A 9 -3.76 -0.07 2.61
CA PHE A 9 -4.75 0.70 3.35
C PHE A 9 -5.79 -0.23 3.97
N GLY A 10 -5.48 -0.89 5.09
CA GLY A 10 -6.41 -1.83 5.75
C GLY A 10 -7.48 -1.15 6.63
N ASN A 11 -8.55 -1.89 6.97
CA ASN A 11 -9.67 -1.36 7.78
C ASN A 11 -9.26 -1.04 9.22
N SER A 12 -8.44 -1.89 9.81
CA SER A 12 -7.95 -1.73 11.20
C SER A 12 -6.57 -1.11 11.24
N PHE A 13 -5.71 -1.49 10.29
CA PHE A 13 -4.33 -1.05 10.22
C PHE A 13 -3.93 -0.75 8.77
N THR A 14 -3.18 0.32 8.60
CA THR A 14 -2.50 0.71 7.38
C THR A 14 -1.03 0.33 7.50
N LYS A 15 -0.44 -0.18 6.42
CA LYS A 15 1.00 -0.45 6.34
C LYS A 15 1.59 0.39 5.22
N VAL A 16 2.83 0.83 5.39
CA VAL A 16 3.56 1.58 4.37
C VAL A 16 4.90 0.90 4.12
N GLY A 17 5.21 0.59 2.87
CA GLY A 17 6.51 0.11 2.42
C GLY A 17 7.18 1.16 1.55
N ILE A 18 8.48 1.39 1.74
CA ILE A 18 9.28 2.23 0.85
C ILE A 18 10.33 1.35 0.18
N ARG A 19 10.25 1.25 -1.14
CA ARG A 19 11.28 0.59 -1.94
C ARG A 19 12.40 1.59 -2.21
N ASN A 20 13.59 1.27 -1.72
CA ASN A 20 14.80 1.95 -2.13
C ASN A 20 15.34 1.27 -3.38
N HIS A 21 15.63 2.07 -4.40
CA HIS A 21 16.44 1.57 -5.50
C HIS A 21 17.85 1.35 -4.96
N ALA A 22 18.29 0.10 -4.91
CA ALA A 22 19.68 -0.17 -4.59
C ALA A 22 20.57 0.39 -5.72
N PRO A 23 21.83 0.73 -5.40
CA PRO A 23 22.83 0.91 -6.43
C PRO A 23 22.87 -0.33 -7.33
N VAL A 24 23.10 -0.10 -8.60
CA VAL A 24 23.42 -1.16 -9.56
C VAL A 24 24.66 -1.89 -9.03
N ASP A 25 24.61 -3.22 -8.94
CA ASP A 25 25.77 -4.00 -8.50
C ASP A 25 26.92 -3.90 -9.52
N SER A 26 28.07 -4.49 -9.18
CA SER A 26 29.25 -4.50 -10.06
C SER A 26 29.00 -5.14 -11.42
N ASP A 27 27.95 -5.95 -11.55
CA ASP A 27 27.58 -6.65 -12.78
C ASP A 27 26.56 -5.87 -13.61
N GLY A 28 26.24 -4.63 -13.23
CA GLY A 28 25.26 -3.82 -13.93
C GLY A 28 23.81 -4.19 -13.60
N ARG A 29 23.56 -5.04 -12.59
CA ARG A 29 22.20 -5.46 -12.21
C ARG A 29 21.65 -4.56 -11.11
N ALA A 30 20.47 -4.01 -11.34
CA ALA A 30 19.76 -3.23 -10.35
C ALA A 30 19.04 -4.17 -9.36
N CYS A 31 19.68 -4.52 -8.25
CA CYS A 31 19.07 -5.38 -7.24
C CYS A 31 18.28 -4.55 -6.20
N SER A 32 17.07 -4.08 -6.51
CA SER A 32 16.30 -3.28 -5.54
C SER A 32 15.81 -4.14 -4.37
N THR A 33 16.41 -3.98 -3.19
CA THR A 33 15.85 -4.55 -1.96
C THR A 33 14.68 -3.69 -1.50
N THR A 34 13.48 -4.28 -1.40
CA THR A 34 12.38 -3.60 -0.72
C THR A 34 12.58 -3.78 0.76
N GLY A 35 12.91 -2.70 1.47
CA GLY A 35 12.67 -2.67 2.91
C GLY A 35 11.18 -2.45 3.12
N LEU A 36 10.53 -3.27 3.95
CA LEU A 36 9.48 -2.67 4.77
C LEU A 36 10.13 -1.52 5.53
N LEU A 37 9.37 -0.48 5.87
CA LEU A 37 9.89 0.57 6.74
C LEU A 37 10.26 -0.06 8.09
N GLN A 38 11.50 -0.55 8.21
CA GLN A 38 12.06 -1.22 9.38
C GLN A 38 12.65 -0.18 10.34
N ASP A 39 11.99 0.97 10.48
CA ASP A 39 12.36 1.89 11.54
C ASP A 39 11.97 1.29 12.88
N GLU A 40 12.88 1.31 13.84
CA GLU A 40 12.58 1.11 15.25
C GLU A 40 11.44 2.04 15.72
N TRP A 41 11.28 3.20 15.08
CA TRP A 41 10.23 4.18 15.37
C TRP A 41 8.85 3.78 14.85
N LEU A 42 8.78 2.78 13.95
CA LEU A 42 7.54 2.25 13.38
C LEU A 42 7.14 0.91 14.00
N LYS A 43 7.99 0.35 14.86
CA LYS A 43 7.65 -0.78 15.72
C LYS A 43 6.69 -0.31 16.81
N MET A 44 5.42 -0.70 16.70
CA MET A 44 4.47 -0.55 17.80
C MET A 44 4.76 -1.58 18.91
N ASP A 45 5.34 -2.73 18.53
CA ASP A 45 5.90 -3.75 19.41
C ASP A 45 7.02 -4.53 18.68
N GLU A 46 7.56 -5.57 19.31
CA GLU A 46 8.65 -6.42 18.78
C GLU A 46 8.31 -7.07 17.41
N HIS A 47 7.05 -7.04 16.98
CA HIS A 47 6.55 -7.80 15.82
C HIS A 47 5.68 -7.00 14.83
N ASN A 48 5.19 -5.79 15.14
CA ASN A 48 4.15 -5.11 14.36
C ASN A 48 4.52 -3.72 13.79
N PHE A 49 4.40 -3.60 12.45
CA PHE A 49 4.59 -2.39 11.63
C PHE A 49 3.25 -1.76 11.19
N CYS A 50 2.27 -1.71 12.10
CA CYS A 50 0.87 -1.46 11.75
C CYS A 50 0.40 -0.09 12.27
N ILE A 51 0.14 0.85 11.36
CA ILE A 51 -0.40 2.17 11.69
C ILE A 51 -1.92 2.03 11.86
N PRO A 52 -2.53 2.33 13.02
CA PRO A 52 -3.96 2.18 13.21
C PRO A 52 -4.74 3.02 12.20
N THR A 53 -5.70 2.44 11.50
CA THR A 53 -6.60 3.19 10.61
C THR A 53 -7.70 3.84 11.45
N LEU A 54 -7.30 4.81 12.27
CA LEU A 54 -8.12 5.49 13.27
C LEU A 54 -8.15 6.99 13.02
N ALA A 55 -9.29 7.59 13.35
CA ALA A 55 -9.42 9.03 13.49
C ALA A 55 -10.18 9.35 14.78
N ALA A 56 -9.91 10.50 15.37
CA ALA A 56 -10.70 11.06 16.45
C ALA A 56 -10.93 12.54 16.21
N ARG A 57 -12.14 12.99 16.50
CA ARG A 57 -12.53 14.40 16.56
C ARG A 57 -12.83 14.75 18.00
N GLY A 58 -12.29 15.86 18.48
CA GLY A 58 -12.59 16.37 19.82
C GLY A 58 -12.44 17.89 19.86
N THR A 59 -12.41 18.44 21.06
CA THR A 59 -12.24 19.87 21.28
C THR A 59 -11.00 20.16 22.11
N GLU A 60 -10.24 21.18 21.72
CA GLU A 60 -9.08 21.71 22.43
C GLU A 60 -9.21 23.24 22.45
N LEU A 61 -9.23 23.83 23.65
CA LEU A 61 -9.43 25.29 23.82
C LEU A 61 -10.66 25.83 23.06
N GLY A 62 -11.75 25.07 23.05
CA GLY A 62 -13.00 25.42 22.37
C GLY A 62 -12.97 25.31 20.85
N LYS A 63 -11.89 24.78 20.25
CA LYS A 63 -11.76 24.54 18.82
C LYS A 63 -11.82 23.05 18.50
N GLU A 64 -12.46 22.70 17.40
CA GLU A 64 -12.43 21.33 16.88
C GLU A 64 -11.00 20.95 16.48
N VAL A 65 -10.57 19.77 16.92
CA VAL A 65 -9.27 19.19 16.59
C VAL A 65 -9.46 17.76 16.12
N TRP A 66 -8.70 17.39 15.10
CA TRP A 66 -8.62 16.04 14.58
C TRP A 66 -7.28 15.39 14.94
N CYS A 67 -7.33 14.11 15.29
CA CYS A 67 -6.16 13.26 15.51
C CYS A 67 -6.32 12.00 14.65
N TYR A 68 -5.21 11.45 14.16
CA TYR A 68 -5.21 10.31 13.25
C TYR A 68 -4.14 9.30 13.66
N GLY A 69 -4.35 8.03 13.28
CA GLY A 69 -3.40 6.96 13.54
C GLY A 69 -2.97 6.86 15.01
N ASN A 70 -1.66 6.91 15.25
CA ASN A 70 -1.09 6.79 16.59
C ASN A 70 -1.40 8.01 17.47
N ASP A 71 -1.62 9.19 16.88
CA ASP A 71 -1.95 10.40 17.65
C ASP A 71 -3.29 10.27 18.33
N VAL A 72 -4.21 9.44 17.81
CA VAL A 72 -5.47 9.13 18.50
C VAL A 72 -5.19 8.46 19.85
N VAL A 73 -4.26 7.51 19.90
CA VAL A 73 -3.92 6.80 21.15
C VAL A 73 -3.28 7.76 22.15
N ALA A 74 -2.39 8.64 21.68
CA ALA A 74 -1.66 9.58 22.54
C ALA A 74 -2.52 10.76 23.03
N ARG A 75 -3.43 11.27 22.20
CA ARG A 75 -4.12 12.55 22.44
C ARG A 75 -5.60 12.42 22.78
N ALA A 76 -6.26 11.30 22.49
CA ALA A 76 -7.71 11.20 22.72
C ALA A 76 -8.11 11.38 24.18
N SER A 77 -7.26 11.06 25.15
CA SER A 77 -7.56 11.26 26.58
C SER A 77 -7.48 12.73 27.02
N THR A 78 -6.84 13.60 26.24
CA THR A 78 -6.63 15.02 26.59
C THR A 78 -7.60 15.96 25.90
N LEU A 79 -8.38 15.46 24.94
CA LEU A 79 -9.37 16.23 24.19
C LEU A 79 -10.73 16.21 24.93
N GLY A 80 -11.52 17.29 24.78
CA GLY A 80 -12.93 17.32 25.17
C GLY A 80 -13.83 16.67 24.11
N ASP A 81 -15.01 16.19 24.52
CA ASP A 81 -16.08 15.69 23.63
C ASP A 81 -15.63 14.71 22.53
N VAL A 82 -14.75 13.79 22.89
CA VAL A 82 -14.04 12.97 21.91
C VAL A 82 -14.96 11.95 21.25
N ARG A 83 -14.99 11.99 19.92
CA ARG A 83 -15.58 10.98 19.06
C ARG A 83 -14.47 10.22 18.32
N VAL A 84 -14.40 8.91 18.55
CA VAL A 84 -13.45 8.03 17.86
C VAL A 84 -14.15 7.34 16.68
N TYR A 85 -13.55 7.47 15.50
CA TYR A 85 -13.97 6.82 14.27
C TYR A 85 -13.10 5.60 14.03
N ARG A 86 -13.68 4.42 14.27
CA ARG A 86 -13.07 3.11 14.00
C ARG A 86 -13.75 2.50 12.78
N ASN A 87 -13.01 1.71 12.00
CA ASN A 87 -13.56 0.97 10.87
C ASN A 87 -14.41 1.87 9.93
N TRP A 88 -13.94 3.08 9.66
CA TRP A 88 -14.63 4.03 8.78
C TRP A 88 -14.38 3.73 7.29
N LYS A 89 -13.31 2.98 6.98
CA LYS A 89 -12.92 2.63 5.61
C LYS A 89 -14.04 1.95 4.81
N PRO A 90 -14.80 0.95 5.30
CA PRO A 90 -15.92 0.38 4.54
C PRO A 90 -16.97 1.40 4.10
N LEU A 91 -17.19 2.46 4.88
CA LEU A 91 -18.13 3.53 4.51
C LEU A 91 -17.62 4.39 3.34
N PHE A 92 -16.31 4.39 3.09
CA PHE A 92 -15.70 5.03 1.91
C PHE A 92 -16.03 4.25 0.62
N PHE A 93 -16.16 2.92 0.73
CA PHE A 93 -16.40 2.01 -0.39
C PHE A 93 -17.87 1.59 -0.55
N ALA A 94 -18.78 2.17 0.22
CA ALA A 94 -20.20 1.84 0.15
C ALA A 94 -20.80 2.24 -1.22
N ASN A 95 -21.86 1.52 -1.63
CA ASN A 95 -22.51 1.63 -2.95
C ASN A 95 -22.87 3.09 -3.30
N GLY A 96 -22.03 3.76 -4.11
CA GLY A 96 -22.25 5.12 -4.60
C GLY A 96 -21.13 6.12 -4.30
N GLY A 97 -20.13 5.77 -3.50
CA GLY A 97 -19.00 6.64 -3.16
C GLY A 97 -18.88 6.92 -1.66
N PRO A 98 -18.09 7.92 -1.25
CA PRO A 98 -17.84 8.22 0.15
C PRO A 98 -19.14 8.58 0.86
N GLY A 99 -19.56 7.74 1.82
CA GLY A 99 -20.72 8.01 2.66
C GLY A 99 -20.44 8.99 3.79
N SER A 100 -21.35 9.01 4.77
CA SER A 100 -21.18 9.70 6.05
C SER A 100 -21.22 8.71 7.21
N THR A 101 -20.58 9.07 8.32
CA THR A 101 -20.69 8.34 9.59
C THR A 101 -22.05 8.57 10.25
N ALA A 102 -22.35 7.85 11.33
CA ALA A 102 -23.64 7.93 12.03
C ALA A 102 -23.95 9.32 12.61
N ASP A 103 -22.93 10.13 12.92
CA ASP A 103 -23.03 11.53 13.36
C ASP A 103 -23.00 12.53 12.19
N GLY A 104 -23.13 12.06 10.94
CA GLY A 104 -23.19 12.89 9.74
C GLY A 104 -21.84 13.37 9.20
N THR A 105 -20.72 12.99 9.82
CA THR A 105 -19.39 13.39 9.35
C THR A 105 -19.09 12.74 7.99
N PRO A 106 -18.73 13.52 6.95
CA PRO A 106 -18.34 12.96 5.66
C PRO A 106 -17.09 12.09 5.76
N VAL A 107 -17.15 10.85 5.27
CA VAL A 107 -16.02 9.91 5.36
C VAL A 107 -14.83 10.39 4.53
N GLN A 108 -15.08 11.16 3.47
CA GLN A 108 -14.04 11.82 2.68
C GLN A 108 -13.21 12.80 3.52
N GLN A 109 -13.81 13.53 4.46
CA GLN A 109 -13.09 14.42 5.37
C GLN A 109 -12.15 13.63 6.29
N ILE A 110 -12.62 12.50 6.81
CA ILE A 110 -11.81 11.59 7.63
C ILE A 110 -10.63 11.08 6.80
N GLY A 111 -10.88 10.64 5.57
CA GLY A 111 -9.84 10.19 4.64
C GLY A 111 -8.80 11.27 4.35
N LEU A 112 -9.21 12.48 3.97
CA LEU A 112 -8.30 13.60 3.68
C LEU A 112 -7.37 13.88 4.85
N GLY A 113 -7.91 14.01 6.07
CA GLY A 113 -7.08 14.25 7.24
C GLY A 113 -6.17 13.07 7.59
N PHE A 114 -6.66 11.84 7.45
CA PHE A 114 -5.86 10.64 7.68
C PHE A 114 -4.67 10.52 6.73
N PHE A 115 -4.89 10.72 5.42
CA PHE A 115 -3.81 10.61 4.43
C PHE A 115 -2.85 11.79 4.45
N GLN A 116 -3.30 12.99 4.83
CA GLN A 116 -2.41 14.12 5.11
C GLN A 116 -1.52 13.82 6.32
N TRP A 117 -2.11 13.37 7.43
CA TRP A 117 -1.34 12.97 8.62
C TRP A 117 -0.34 11.84 8.30
N LEU A 118 -0.78 10.80 7.57
CA LEU A 118 0.07 9.69 7.16
C LEU A 118 1.25 10.17 6.30
N ARG A 119 1.02 11.14 5.41
CA ARG A 119 2.07 11.73 4.58
C ARG A 119 3.11 12.39 5.45
N ASP A 120 2.69 13.26 6.37
CA ASP A 120 3.61 14.03 7.21
C ASP A 120 4.41 13.11 8.15
N PHE A 121 3.77 12.04 8.62
CA PHE A 121 4.41 10.95 9.36
C PHE A 121 5.50 10.25 8.54
N VAL A 122 5.18 9.79 7.32
CA VAL A 122 6.14 9.11 6.43
C VAL A 122 7.24 10.06 5.95
N ASP A 123 6.93 11.34 5.72
CA ASP A 123 7.89 12.36 5.30
C ASP A 123 8.89 12.69 6.41
N GLY A 124 8.45 12.64 7.67
CA GLY A 124 9.33 12.67 8.84
C GLY A 124 10.39 11.57 8.81
N TYR A 125 9.96 10.33 8.55
CA TYR A 125 10.88 9.19 8.36
C TYR A 125 11.84 9.41 7.19
N CYS A 126 11.33 9.86 6.04
CA CYS A 126 12.14 10.05 4.84
C CYS A 126 13.27 11.06 5.09
N ARG A 127 12.97 12.18 5.76
CA ARG A 127 13.98 13.17 6.16
C ARG A 127 15.02 12.58 7.11
N ALA A 128 14.60 11.83 8.13
CA ALA A 128 15.49 11.24 9.12
C ALA A 128 16.47 10.22 8.51
N THR A 129 16.06 9.56 7.43
CA THR A 129 16.83 8.51 6.75
C THR A 129 17.53 8.96 5.47
N GLY A 130 17.45 10.25 5.12
CA GLY A 130 18.07 10.80 3.91
C GLY A 130 17.40 10.36 2.60
N LEU A 131 16.17 9.86 2.67
CA LEU A 131 15.36 9.54 1.50
C LEU A 131 14.74 10.80 0.90
N PRO A 132 14.36 10.79 -0.40
CA PRO A 132 13.59 11.88 -0.98
C PRO A 132 12.29 12.11 -0.20
N GLY A 133 11.83 13.37 -0.13
CA GLY A 133 10.53 13.67 0.48
C GLY A 133 9.38 12.94 -0.24
N VAL A 134 8.30 12.67 0.48
CA VAL A 134 7.17 11.84 0.00
C VAL A 134 6.60 12.33 -1.33
N ALA A 135 6.51 13.66 -1.52
CA ALA A 135 5.99 14.26 -2.75
C ALA A 135 6.84 13.95 -4.00
N ALA A 136 8.12 13.62 -3.84
CA ALA A 136 9.00 13.27 -4.95
C ALA A 136 8.85 11.79 -5.38
N MET A 137 8.31 10.93 -4.52
CA MET A 137 8.24 9.48 -4.74
C MET A 137 6.86 9.06 -5.27
N PRO A 138 6.80 8.27 -6.36
CA PRO A 138 5.54 7.65 -6.77
C PRO A 138 4.96 6.76 -5.66
N VAL A 139 3.63 6.81 -5.49
CA VAL A 139 2.89 5.95 -4.55
C VAL A 139 1.92 5.01 -5.27
N ARG A 140 1.80 3.78 -4.75
CA ARG A 140 0.71 2.84 -5.06
C ARG A 140 -0.07 2.52 -3.79
N ILE A 141 -1.35 2.23 -3.93
CA ILE A 141 -2.22 1.84 -2.82
C ILE A 141 -2.94 0.52 -3.09
N THR A 142 -3.14 -0.30 -2.05
CA THR A 142 -3.98 -1.50 -2.15
C THR A 142 -5.46 -1.13 -1.96
N LEU A 143 -6.33 -1.85 -2.67
CA LEU A 143 -7.78 -1.76 -2.53
C LEU A 143 -8.34 -3.13 -2.14
N PRO A 144 -9.41 -3.19 -1.34
CA PRO A 144 -10.13 -4.45 -1.15
C PRO A 144 -10.54 -5.06 -2.50
N SER A 145 -10.57 -6.38 -2.59
CA SER A 145 -11.04 -7.09 -3.78
C SER A 145 -12.57 -7.05 -3.90
N PHE A 146 -13.12 -5.86 -4.12
CA PHE A 146 -14.46 -5.71 -4.67
C PHE A 146 -14.30 -5.63 -6.20
N GLY A 147 -15.02 -6.49 -6.93
CA GLY A 147 -14.83 -6.70 -8.37
C GLY A 147 -14.56 -5.42 -9.18
N SER A 148 -13.51 -5.47 -9.99
CA SER A 148 -13.06 -4.51 -11.02
C SER A 148 -13.52 -3.03 -10.88
N GLN A 149 -12.58 -2.18 -10.45
CA GLN A 149 -12.49 -0.74 -10.75
C GLN A 149 -13.78 0.08 -10.55
N THR A 150 -14.15 0.28 -9.30
CA THR A 150 -15.28 1.12 -8.90
C THR A 150 -14.85 2.59 -8.80
N ALA A 151 -15.81 3.53 -8.90
CA ALA A 151 -15.58 4.96 -8.66
C ALA A 151 -14.86 5.25 -7.33
N ALA A 152 -14.94 4.33 -6.36
CA ALA A 152 -14.23 4.41 -5.09
C ALA A 152 -12.69 4.25 -5.23
N ALA A 153 -12.21 3.47 -6.21
CA ALA A 153 -10.79 3.36 -6.51
C ALA A 153 -10.23 4.70 -7.01
N ALA A 154 -10.93 5.32 -7.96
CA ALA A 154 -10.58 6.66 -8.46
C ALA A 154 -10.64 7.70 -7.33
N ALA A 155 -11.71 7.70 -6.54
CA ALA A 155 -11.86 8.62 -5.41
C ALA A 155 -10.73 8.49 -4.37
N LEU A 156 -10.23 7.28 -4.11
CA LEU A 156 -9.11 7.08 -3.19
C LEU A 156 -7.79 7.61 -3.77
N VAL A 157 -7.54 7.38 -5.07
CA VAL A 157 -6.36 7.90 -5.77
C VAL A 157 -6.39 9.42 -5.80
N ASP A 158 -7.54 10.02 -6.08
CA ASP A 158 -7.74 11.48 -6.05
C ASP A 158 -7.52 12.05 -4.65
N LEU A 159 -7.94 11.34 -3.62
CA LEU A 159 -7.73 11.73 -2.23
C LEU A 159 -6.23 11.72 -1.86
N LEU A 160 -5.49 10.69 -2.28
CA LEU A 160 -4.03 10.64 -2.14
C LEU A 160 -3.37 11.86 -2.82
N ALA A 161 -3.75 12.16 -4.06
CA ALA A 161 -3.21 13.30 -4.79
C ALA A 161 -3.51 14.64 -4.07
N GLN A 162 -4.75 14.83 -3.60
CA GLN A 162 -5.16 16.03 -2.85
C GLN A 162 -4.38 16.25 -1.55
N THR A 163 -3.92 15.16 -0.93
CA THR A 163 -3.13 15.21 0.30
C THR A 163 -1.62 15.26 0.03
N GLY A 164 -1.21 15.56 -1.21
CA GLY A 164 0.18 15.81 -1.57
C GLY A 164 1.03 14.54 -1.75
N TRP A 165 0.40 13.37 -1.88
CA TRP A 165 1.07 12.19 -2.41
C TRP A 165 1.18 12.30 -3.93
N ARG A 166 2.07 11.51 -4.53
CA ARG A 166 2.25 11.42 -5.98
C ARG A 166 1.83 10.04 -6.49
N PRO A 167 0.53 9.75 -6.72
CA PRO A 167 0.12 8.47 -7.29
C PRO A 167 0.88 8.17 -8.60
N THR A 168 1.27 6.92 -8.80
CA THR A 168 1.87 6.49 -10.08
C THR A 168 0.87 6.64 -11.23
N GLU A 169 1.35 7.07 -12.38
CA GLU A 169 0.53 7.20 -13.60
C GLU A 169 0.02 5.82 -14.07
N ILE A 170 0.86 4.79 -13.93
CA ILE A 170 0.53 3.42 -14.33
C ILE A 170 0.12 2.62 -13.09
N ARG A 171 -1.16 2.22 -13.06
CA ARG A 171 -1.78 1.38 -12.00
C ARG A 171 -1.54 1.96 -10.58
N PRO A 172 -2.13 3.13 -10.26
CA PRO A 172 -2.03 3.75 -8.92
C PRO A 172 -2.63 2.90 -7.81
N ALA A 173 -3.58 2.03 -8.15
CA ALA A 173 -4.20 1.11 -7.22
C ALA A 173 -4.04 -0.36 -7.67
N VAL A 174 -3.89 -1.25 -6.71
CA VAL A 174 -3.77 -2.71 -6.92
C VAL A 174 -4.74 -3.42 -5.97
N ALA A 175 -5.41 -4.49 -6.42
CA ALA A 175 -6.25 -5.27 -5.52
C ALA A 175 -5.40 -5.95 -4.44
N GLU A 176 -5.88 -5.98 -3.21
CA GLU A 176 -5.18 -6.53 -2.05
C GLU A 176 -4.75 -8.00 -2.24
N PRO A 177 -5.59 -8.92 -2.76
CA PRO A 177 -5.14 -10.28 -3.05
C PRO A 177 -4.00 -10.33 -4.08
N VAL A 178 -4.01 -9.43 -5.07
CA VAL A 178 -2.94 -9.34 -6.07
C VAL A 178 -1.65 -8.81 -5.42
N ALA A 179 -1.74 -7.77 -4.59
CA ALA A 179 -0.60 -7.23 -3.87
C ALA A 179 0.01 -8.25 -2.91
N ASN A 180 -0.83 -9.03 -2.20
CA ASN A 180 -0.40 -10.10 -1.31
C ASN A 180 0.30 -11.22 -2.09
N SER A 181 -0.28 -11.68 -3.20
CA SER A 181 0.35 -12.67 -4.08
C SER A 181 1.71 -12.19 -4.60
N ILE A 182 1.81 -10.93 -5.04
CA ILE A 182 3.09 -10.33 -5.45
C ILE A 182 4.08 -10.36 -4.27
N GLY A 183 3.65 -10.01 -3.07
CA GLY A 183 4.46 -10.07 -1.85
C GLY A 183 4.99 -11.47 -1.55
N ILE A 184 4.11 -12.48 -1.58
CA ILE A 184 4.45 -13.90 -1.35
C ILE A 184 5.46 -14.37 -2.40
N PHE A 185 5.14 -14.21 -3.67
CA PHE A 185 5.97 -14.75 -4.76
C PHE A 185 7.33 -14.07 -4.85
N SER A 186 7.40 -12.78 -4.52
CA SER A 186 8.67 -12.07 -4.44
C SER A 186 9.44 -12.31 -3.16
N GLU A 187 8.86 -12.98 -2.16
CA GLU A 187 9.42 -13.06 -0.81
C GLU A 187 9.75 -11.66 -0.24
N GLY A 188 8.97 -10.65 -0.64
CA GLY A 188 9.26 -9.23 -0.37
C GLY A 188 10.39 -8.61 -1.20
N ARG A 189 11.10 -9.38 -2.03
CA ARG A 189 12.21 -8.96 -2.90
C ARG A 189 11.73 -8.63 -4.31
N ASN A 190 10.84 -7.65 -4.42
CA ASN A 190 10.36 -7.23 -5.74
C ASN A 190 11.41 -6.37 -6.47
N ALA A 191 12.04 -6.94 -7.51
CA ALA A 191 12.73 -6.14 -8.53
C ALA A 191 11.71 -5.31 -9.33
N ILE A 192 12.02 -4.04 -9.63
CA ILE A 192 11.24 -3.27 -10.61
C ILE A 192 11.64 -3.77 -11.99
N TRP A 193 10.77 -4.56 -12.61
CA TRP A 193 10.90 -4.84 -14.04
C TRP A 193 10.72 -3.51 -14.79
N THR A 194 11.82 -3.03 -15.34
CA THR A 194 11.89 -1.80 -16.13
C THR A 194 12.12 -2.25 -17.57
N PRO A 195 11.08 -2.38 -18.40
CA PRO A 195 11.27 -2.85 -19.77
C PRO A 195 12.24 -1.93 -20.50
N ASP A 196 13.19 -2.53 -21.22
CA ASP A 196 14.14 -1.78 -22.05
C ASP A 196 13.36 -1.03 -23.15
N PRO A 197 13.38 0.31 -23.15
CA PRO A 197 12.62 1.10 -24.12
C PRO A 197 13.12 0.92 -25.56
N SER A 198 14.30 0.32 -25.78
CA SER A 198 14.81 -0.01 -27.11
C SER A 198 14.16 -1.26 -27.72
N ILE A 199 13.44 -2.07 -26.94
CA ILE A 199 12.73 -3.26 -27.43
C ILE A 199 11.33 -2.85 -27.87
N SER A 200 11.20 -2.39 -29.11
CA SER A 200 9.91 -2.06 -29.73
C SER A 200 9.18 -3.32 -30.21
N GLY A 201 7.98 -3.60 -29.68
CA GLY A 201 7.00 -4.48 -30.31
C GLY A 201 6.76 -5.87 -29.70
N GLY A 202 7.39 -6.20 -28.57
CA GLY A 202 7.04 -7.41 -27.81
C GLY A 202 6.10 -7.05 -26.66
N GLU A 203 5.04 -7.83 -26.44
CA GLU A 203 4.35 -7.82 -25.15
C GLU A 203 5.40 -8.07 -24.06
N ALA A 204 5.76 -7.00 -23.39
CA ALA A 204 6.83 -7.00 -22.43
C ALA A 204 6.20 -7.61 -21.17
N TYR A 205 6.37 -8.93 -21.00
CA TYR A 205 5.95 -9.64 -19.81
C TYR A 205 7.03 -9.48 -18.73
N PRO A 206 6.64 -9.37 -17.45
CA PRO A 206 7.60 -9.40 -16.36
C PRO A 206 8.45 -10.67 -16.47
N PHE A 207 9.77 -10.56 -16.35
CA PHE A 207 10.62 -11.74 -16.26
C PHE A 207 10.49 -12.33 -14.84
N TYR A 208 9.36 -13.00 -14.63
CA TYR A 208 8.99 -13.67 -13.39
C TYR A 208 10.11 -14.55 -12.80
N PRO A 209 10.95 -15.25 -13.58
CA PRO A 209 12.10 -15.97 -13.03
C PRO A 209 13.07 -15.14 -12.19
N GLU A 210 13.31 -13.88 -12.57
CA GLU A 210 14.28 -13.01 -11.88
C GLU A 210 13.60 -12.19 -10.78
N MET A 211 12.30 -11.93 -10.90
CA MET A 211 11.51 -11.28 -9.85
C MET A 211 11.23 -12.20 -8.65
N PHE A 212 11.30 -13.51 -8.83
CA PHE A 212 10.92 -14.51 -7.84
C PHE A 212 12.07 -15.48 -7.46
N GLY A 213 13.26 -15.28 -8.02
CA GLY A 213 14.45 -16.10 -7.78
C GLY A 213 14.25 -17.59 -8.08
N ASP A 214 15.09 -18.43 -7.46
CA ASP A 214 15.01 -19.90 -7.49
C ASP A 214 14.02 -20.44 -6.44
N SER A 215 12.89 -19.76 -6.28
CA SER A 215 11.83 -20.23 -5.38
C SER A 215 11.35 -21.63 -5.82
N GLU A 216 11.43 -22.62 -4.92
CA GLU A 216 10.96 -23.99 -5.17
C GLU A 216 9.51 -24.01 -5.66
N PHE A 217 8.69 -23.03 -5.27
CA PHE A 217 7.33 -22.87 -5.76
C PHE A 217 7.27 -22.57 -7.27
N PHE A 218 8.14 -21.69 -7.79
CA PHE A 218 8.18 -21.41 -9.22
C PHE A 218 8.81 -22.54 -10.01
N GLU A 219 9.77 -23.25 -9.44
CA GLU A 219 10.28 -24.47 -10.03
C GLU A 219 9.19 -25.54 -10.12
N ALA A 220 8.45 -25.78 -9.04
CA ALA A 220 7.31 -26.69 -9.00
C ALA A 220 6.18 -26.26 -9.94
N THR A 221 5.86 -24.98 -10.04
CA THR A 221 4.84 -24.45 -10.95
C THR A 221 5.27 -24.56 -12.41
N ARG A 222 6.55 -24.34 -12.73
CA ARG A 222 7.11 -24.56 -14.08
C ARG A 222 7.16 -26.03 -14.44
N GLN A 223 7.59 -26.90 -13.51
CA GLN A 223 7.55 -28.33 -13.70
C GLN A 223 6.10 -28.76 -13.95
N TYR A 224 5.17 -28.34 -13.11
CA TYR A 224 3.75 -28.61 -13.29
C TYR A 224 3.23 -28.12 -14.65
N ALA A 225 3.49 -26.89 -15.07
CA ALA A 225 3.04 -26.38 -16.38
C ALA A 225 3.68 -27.14 -17.56
N ARG A 226 4.95 -27.58 -17.42
CA ARG A 226 5.63 -28.41 -18.41
C ARG A 226 5.07 -29.84 -18.48
N PHE A 227 4.59 -30.39 -17.37
CA PHE A 227 4.05 -31.76 -17.30
C PHE A 227 2.53 -31.83 -17.51
N SER A 228 1.76 -30.79 -17.14
CA SER A 228 0.30 -30.72 -17.33
C SER A 228 -0.12 -30.35 -18.76
N GLY A 229 0.82 -29.89 -19.61
CA GLY A 229 0.61 -29.86 -21.07
C GLY A 229 0.41 -31.24 -21.72
N GLN A 230 0.53 -32.34 -20.97
CA GLN A 230 0.28 -33.71 -21.41
C GLN A 230 -0.91 -34.40 -20.72
N TYR A 231 -1.61 -33.75 -19.78
CA TYR A 231 -2.72 -34.38 -19.04
C TYR A 231 -4.00 -33.54 -19.09
N ASP A 232 -5.10 -34.23 -19.42
CA ASP A 232 -6.45 -33.72 -19.64
C ASP A 232 -6.98 -32.90 -18.45
N MET A 233 -7.55 -31.73 -18.75
CA MET A 233 -7.92 -30.68 -17.78
C MET A 233 -9.24 -30.95 -17.04
N GLU A 234 -9.45 -32.15 -16.52
CA GLU A 234 -10.63 -32.48 -15.71
C GLU A 234 -10.29 -32.79 -14.27
N ARG A 235 -9.96 -31.72 -13.50
CA ARG A 235 -10.11 -31.55 -12.03
C ARG A 235 -8.83 -31.03 -11.39
N THR A 236 -8.75 -29.72 -11.21
CA THR A 236 -8.12 -29.20 -9.98
C THR A 236 -8.78 -27.87 -9.62
N HIS A 237 -9.65 -27.91 -8.61
CA HIS A 237 -10.14 -26.72 -7.94
C HIS A 237 -9.10 -26.30 -6.90
N TRP A 238 -8.55 -25.09 -7.03
CA TRP A 238 -7.87 -24.46 -5.92
C TRP A 238 -8.82 -23.43 -5.29
N VAL A 239 -9.12 -23.64 -4.01
CA VAL A 239 -9.67 -22.64 -3.11
C VAL A 239 -8.45 -21.97 -2.46
N PHE A 240 -8.27 -20.67 -2.68
CA PHE A 240 -7.24 -19.90 -1.98
C PHE A 240 -7.92 -18.96 -0.97
N VAL A 241 -7.46 -19.07 0.29
CA VAL A 241 -7.74 -18.15 1.39
C VAL A 241 -6.68 -17.07 1.39
#